data_AF-A0A2M6X190-F1
#
_entry.id   AF-A0A2M6X190-F1
#
_cell.length_a   1.000
_cell.length_b   1.000
_cell.length_c   1.000
_cell.angle_alpha   90.00
_cell.angle_beta   90.00
_cell.angle_gamma   90.00
#
_symmetry.space_group_name_H-M   'P 1'
#
loop_
_entity.id
_entity.type
_entity.pdbx_description
1 polymer ?
#
loop_
_entity_poly.entity_id
_entity_poly.type
_entity_poly.pdbx_seq_one_letter_code
_entity_poly.pdbx_strand_id
1 'polypeptide(L)'
;MNEQIKKPRELLLYYTPVYNVVIQNWLFSLVERTLITLFASYQKNGCELSREVLKRHCECGPYHLERAVKRLEFMGIIAVQRGGKRSYNPPRRDTNRYFFQNDPYSWRVTKELQDRIAEETAQLGKAPRTFTHQGYADKKALDYAFGHSVPAYACGKKGRRKLNQARQSVENTAEVQGPTTDETKWTSKSQKITADDVRFSYVAREYYRYIDDMKTAGEFSDHGFSSHQLTYFERLYAVFMERRKRPHSEDDVKLFNKIADWLNENKSNLEISNELGRLDQKIKKDGSETEK
;
A
#
# COMPACT_ATOMS: atom_id res chain seq x y z
N MET A 1 -54.86 21.08 -31.25
CA MET A 1 -54.11 20.04 -30.50
C MET A 1 -52.69 20.04 -31.04
N ASN A 2 -51.71 20.46 -30.23
CA ASN A 2 -50.29 20.40 -30.60
C ASN A 2 -49.65 19.27 -29.78
N GLU A 3 -49.38 18.15 -30.44
CA GLU A 3 -48.58 17.07 -29.86
C GLU A 3 -47.13 17.53 -29.76
N GLN A 4 -46.67 17.78 -28.53
CA GLN A 4 -45.26 17.96 -28.25
C GLN A 4 -44.55 16.60 -28.36
N ILE A 5 -43.85 16.40 -29.47
CA ILE A 5 -42.95 15.27 -29.66
C ILE A 5 -41.83 15.38 -28.61
N LYS A 6 -41.88 14.55 -27.57
CA LYS A 6 -40.79 14.36 -26.61
C LYS A 6 -39.57 13.81 -27.36
N LYS A 7 -38.58 14.65 -27.65
CA LYS A 7 -37.29 14.18 -28.15
C LYS A 7 -36.65 13.23 -27.13
N PRO A 8 -36.17 12.04 -27.55
CA PRO A 8 -35.45 11.15 -26.66
C PRO A 8 -34.18 11.87 -26.16
N ARG A 9 -33.92 11.75 -24.85
CA ARG A 9 -32.65 12.21 -24.27
C ARG A 9 -31.56 11.26 -24.76
N GLU A 10 -30.90 11.62 -25.84
CA GLU A 10 -29.70 10.92 -26.30
C GLU A 10 -28.59 11.12 -25.25
N LEU A 11 -28.12 10.02 -24.67
CA LEU A 11 -26.93 10.00 -23.83
C LEU A 11 -25.72 10.22 -24.74
N LEU A 12 -25.13 11.41 -24.68
CA LEU A 12 -23.84 11.68 -25.29
C LEU A 12 -22.77 10.83 -24.57
N LEU A 13 -22.32 9.77 -25.22
CA LEU A 13 -21.22 8.93 -24.77
C LEU A 13 -19.90 9.59 -25.17
N TYR A 14 -19.17 10.11 -24.19
CA TYR A 14 -17.82 10.62 -24.38
C TYR A 14 -16.80 9.54 -24.00
N TYR A 15 -16.11 8.98 -24.99
CA TYR A 15 -15.01 8.05 -24.74
C TYR A 15 -13.74 8.83 -24.44
N THR A 16 -13.09 8.51 -23.31
CA THR A 16 -11.77 9.04 -22.98
C THR A 16 -10.71 8.05 -23.47
N PRO A 17 -9.85 8.42 -24.44
CA PRO A 17 -8.76 7.55 -24.85
C PRO A 17 -7.76 7.43 -23.70
N VAL A 18 -7.63 6.23 -23.15
CA VAL A 18 -6.59 5.86 -22.18
C VAL A 18 -5.76 4.76 -22.83
N TYR A 19 -4.44 4.89 -22.77
CA TYR A 19 -3.55 3.88 -23.32
C TYR A 19 -3.71 2.55 -22.57
N ASN A 20 -3.98 1.46 -23.28
CA ASN A 20 -4.12 0.12 -22.70
C ASN A 20 -2.91 -0.25 -21.86
N VAL A 21 -1.72 0.11 -22.34
CA VAL A 21 -0.45 -0.06 -21.64
C VAL A 21 -0.44 0.56 -20.23
N VAL A 22 -1.21 1.61 -19.96
CA VAL A 22 -1.30 2.21 -18.61
C VAL A 22 -2.17 1.35 -17.70
N ILE A 23 -3.25 0.79 -18.24
CA ILE A 23 -4.21 -0.02 -17.47
C ILE A 23 -3.59 -1.39 -17.14
N GLN A 24 -2.89 -1.99 -18.10
CA GLN A 24 -2.41 -3.37 -18.03
C GLN A 24 -1.02 -3.50 -17.38
N ASN A 25 -0.25 -2.41 -17.26
CA ASN A 25 1.12 -2.49 -16.77
C ASN A 25 1.22 -2.45 -15.23
N TRP A 26 2.08 -3.31 -14.68
CA TRP A 26 2.35 -3.52 -13.25
C TRP A 26 3.28 -2.45 -12.64
N LEU A 27 3.81 -1.54 -13.46
CA LEU A 27 4.58 -0.38 -13.03
C LEU A 27 3.76 0.52 -12.09
N PHE A 28 2.47 0.67 -12.41
CA PHE A 28 1.52 1.49 -11.68
C PHE A 28 0.85 0.71 -10.55
N SER A 29 0.68 1.37 -9.42
CA SER A 29 -0.20 0.93 -8.34
C SER A 29 -1.66 1.14 -8.71
N LEU A 30 -2.57 0.50 -7.96
CA LEU A 30 -4.01 0.68 -8.15
C LEU A 30 -4.40 2.17 -8.04
N VAL A 31 -3.91 2.87 -7.02
CA VAL A 31 -4.16 4.30 -6.81
C VAL A 31 -3.68 5.13 -8.00
N GLU A 32 -2.48 4.86 -8.51
CA GLU A 32 -1.94 5.57 -9.68
C GLU A 32 -2.78 5.33 -10.93
N ARG A 33 -3.19 4.09 -11.21
CA ARG A 33 -4.08 3.79 -12.34
C ARG A 33 -5.42 4.52 -12.22
N THR A 34 -6.05 4.48 -11.04
CA THR A 34 -7.31 5.18 -10.78
C THR A 34 -7.15 6.69 -11.02
N LEU A 35 -6.07 7.30 -10.52
CA LEU A 35 -5.82 8.73 -10.73
C LEU A 35 -5.57 9.06 -12.20
N ILE A 36 -4.83 8.24 -12.94
CA ILE A 36 -4.60 8.46 -14.37
C ILE A 36 -5.93 8.44 -15.12
N THR A 37 -6.73 7.39 -14.95
CA THR A 37 -8.05 7.27 -15.59
C THR A 37 -8.95 8.44 -15.23
N LEU A 38 -8.96 8.83 -13.96
CA LEU A 38 -9.74 9.96 -13.48
C LEU A 38 -9.26 11.27 -14.09
N PHE A 39 -7.97 11.56 -14.14
CA PHE A 39 -7.48 12.84 -14.68
C PHE A 39 -7.59 12.90 -16.20
N ALA A 40 -7.40 11.77 -16.89
CA ALA A 40 -7.58 11.67 -18.33
C ALA A 40 -9.03 12.02 -18.74
N SER A 41 -10.03 11.66 -17.92
CA SER A 41 -11.44 11.90 -18.26
C SER A 41 -11.83 13.39 -18.25
N TYR A 42 -11.05 14.25 -17.59
CA TYR A 42 -11.25 15.71 -17.63
C TYR A 42 -10.55 16.38 -18.82
N GLN A 43 -9.75 15.63 -19.59
CA GLN A 43 -9.08 16.08 -20.81
C GLN A 43 -8.36 17.45 -20.62
N LYS A 44 -8.56 18.40 -21.55
CA LYS A 44 -7.92 19.71 -21.57
C LYS A 44 -8.36 20.63 -20.41
N ASN A 45 -9.51 20.36 -19.79
CA ASN A 45 -10.02 21.22 -18.73
C ASN A 45 -9.23 21.04 -17.42
N GLY A 46 -8.62 19.86 -17.25
CA GLY A 46 -7.96 19.46 -16.01
C GLY A 46 -8.96 19.13 -14.91
N CYS A 47 -8.54 18.26 -13.99
CA CYS A 47 -9.33 17.85 -12.84
C CYS A 47 -9.08 18.81 -11.67
N GLU A 48 -10.14 19.39 -11.10
CA GLU A 48 -10.07 20.34 -9.96
C GLU A 48 -10.55 19.73 -8.64
N LEU A 49 -10.68 18.40 -8.59
CA LEU A 49 -11.17 17.72 -7.39
C LEU A 49 -10.24 17.98 -6.19
N SER A 50 -10.85 18.26 -5.04
CA SER A 50 -10.12 18.45 -3.80
C SER A 50 -9.42 17.16 -3.36
N ARG A 51 -8.37 17.31 -2.56
CA ARG A 51 -7.64 16.17 -1.98
C ARG A 51 -8.57 15.24 -1.21
N GLU A 52 -9.54 15.77 -0.48
CA GLU A 52 -10.53 15.01 0.30
C GLU A 52 -11.44 14.17 -0.58
N VAL A 53 -11.78 14.64 -1.79
CA VAL A 53 -12.57 13.87 -2.76
C VAL A 53 -11.70 12.78 -3.38
N LEU A 54 -10.47 13.11 -3.80
CA LEU A 54 -9.54 12.14 -4.36
C LEU A 54 -9.19 11.01 -3.37
N LYS A 55 -9.02 11.33 -2.08
CA LYS A 55 -8.80 10.33 -1.03
C LYS A 55 -9.95 9.33 -0.92
N ARG A 56 -11.19 9.83 -0.98
CA ARG A 56 -12.40 9.00 -0.94
C ARG A 56 -12.51 8.13 -2.18
N HIS A 57 -12.26 8.71 -3.35
CA HIS A 57 -12.34 8.00 -4.63
C HIS A 57 -11.28 6.90 -4.78
N CYS A 58 -10.06 7.14 -4.29
CA CYS A 58 -8.97 6.17 -4.33
C CYS A 58 -8.88 5.26 -3.09
N GLU A 59 -9.80 5.42 -2.14
CA GLU A 59 -9.84 4.67 -0.87
C GLU A 59 -8.48 4.56 -0.16
N CYS A 60 -7.74 5.67 -0.11
CA CYS A 60 -6.36 5.66 0.39
C CYS A 60 -6.05 6.78 1.38
N GLY A 61 -5.03 6.52 2.21
CA GLY A 61 -4.52 7.51 3.16
C GLY A 61 -3.87 8.72 2.47
N PRO A 62 -3.80 9.88 3.15
CA PRO A 62 -3.29 11.13 2.57
C PRO A 62 -1.85 11.00 2.07
N TYR A 63 -1.01 10.22 2.77
CA TYR A 63 0.36 9.96 2.34
C TYR A 63 0.44 9.21 1.00
N HIS A 64 -0.39 8.18 0.83
CA HIS A 64 -0.39 7.34 -0.37
C HIS A 64 -0.94 8.11 -1.58
N LEU A 65 -1.97 8.91 -1.37
CA LEU A 65 -2.48 9.82 -2.40
C LEU A 65 -1.39 10.79 -2.86
N GLU A 66 -0.76 11.50 -1.93
CA GLU A 66 0.29 12.47 -2.28
C GLU A 66 1.51 11.80 -2.93
N ARG A 67 1.91 10.62 -2.46
CA ARG A 67 2.97 9.84 -3.10
C ARG A 67 2.60 9.50 -4.54
N ALA A 68 1.40 8.99 -4.79
CA ALA A 68 0.93 8.63 -6.12
C ALA A 68 0.93 9.85 -7.05
N VAL A 69 0.35 10.97 -6.61
CA VAL A 69 0.36 12.24 -7.37
C VAL A 69 1.79 12.66 -7.69
N LYS A 70 2.69 12.66 -6.70
CA LYS A 70 4.10 13.07 -6.90
C LYS A 70 4.86 12.12 -7.82
N ARG A 71 4.58 10.82 -7.76
CA ARG A 71 5.21 9.84 -8.64
C ARG A 71 4.72 9.99 -10.07
N LEU A 72 3.43 10.21 -10.29
CA LEU A 72 2.88 10.51 -11.61
C LEU A 72 3.40 11.83 -12.18
N GLU A 73 3.56 12.87 -11.33
CA GLU A 73 4.16 14.15 -11.71
C GLU A 73 5.64 13.97 -12.08
N PHE A 74 6.40 13.21 -11.29
CA PHE A 74 7.79 12.85 -11.59
C PHE A 74 7.92 12.08 -12.91
N MET A 75 7.01 11.15 -13.17
CA MET A 75 6.97 10.37 -14.41
C MET A 75 6.53 11.20 -15.63
N GLY A 76 6.12 12.45 -15.46
CA GLY A 76 5.62 13.30 -16.54
C GLY A 76 4.27 12.84 -17.10
N ILE A 77 3.56 11.93 -16.40
CA ILE A 77 2.24 11.44 -16.83
C ILE A 77 1.16 12.46 -16.48
N ILE A 78 1.37 13.24 -15.43
CA ILE A 78 0.49 14.34 -15.06
C ILE A 78 1.28 15.63 -14.88
N ALA A 79 0.64 16.76 -15.14
CA ALA A 79 1.08 18.07 -14.71
C ALA A 79 0.15 18.60 -13.61
N VAL A 80 0.74 19.23 -12.58
CA VAL A 80 -0.03 19.77 -11.45
C VAL A 80 0.12 21.29 -11.44
N GLN A 81 -0.96 21.99 -11.76
CA GLN A 81 -1.05 23.43 -11.56
C GLN A 81 -1.51 23.70 -10.14
N ARG A 82 -0.63 24.30 -9.33
CA ARG A 82 -0.95 24.62 -7.94
C ARG A 82 -1.96 25.77 -7.89
N GLY A 83 -2.99 25.62 -7.09
CA GLY A 83 -3.96 26.69 -6.86
C GLY A 83 -3.30 27.90 -6.20
N GLY A 84 -3.70 29.09 -6.61
CA GLY A 84 -3.26 30.34 -6.01
C GLY A 84 -3.75 30.49 -4.56
N LYS A 85 -3.12 31.41 -3.81
CA LYS A 85 -3.71 31.91 -2.56
C LYS A 85 -4.79 32.91 -2.93
N ARG A 86 -6.06 32.64 -2.60
CA ARG A 86 -7.08 33.68 -2.73
C ARG A 86 -7.03 34.61 -1.52
N SER A 87 -7.24 35.90 -1.78
CA SER A 87 -7.38 36.95 -0.77
C SER A 87 -8.77 36.89 -0.12
N TYR A 88 -9.08 35.78 0.55
CA TYR A 88 -10.20 35.69 1.48
C TYR A 88 -9.67 35.71 2.91
N ASN A 89 -10.50 36.11 3.87
CA ASN A 89 -10.15 36.03 5.29
C ASN A 89 -11.11 35.02 5.97
N PRO A 90 -10.66 33.80 6.32
CA PRO A 90 -9.29 33.29 6.22
C PRO A 90 -8.89 32.88 4.78
N PRO A 91 -7.59 32.94 4.43
CA PRO A 91 -7.10 32.67 3.09
C PRO A 91 -7.35 31.21 2.71
N ARG A 92 -8.25 30.99 1.75
CA ARG A 92 -8.47 29.68 1.13
C ARG A 92 -7.49 29.51 -0.04
N ARG A 93 -6.79 28.38 -0.08
CA ARG A 93 -6.02 27.98 -1.26
C ARG A 93 -6.98 27.42 -2.28
N ASP A 94 -6.81 27.81 -3.54
CA ASP A 94 -7.52 27.14 -4.63
C ASP A 94 -7.08 25.67 -4.71
N THR A 95 -8.02 24.82 -5.10
CA THR A 95 -7.72 23.42 -5.38
C THR A 95 -6.68 23.34 -6.49
N ASN A 96 -5.76 22.40 -6.36
CA ASN A 96 -4.83 22.11 -7.44
C ASN A 96 -5.62 21.63 -8.66
N ARG A 97 -5.13 21.97 -9.85
CA ARG A 97 -5.66 21.43 -11.10
C ARG A 97 -4.68 20.41 -11.68
N TYR A 98 -5.18 19.22 -11.96
CA TYR A 98 -4.41 18.07 -12.44
C TYR A 98 -4.68 17.85 -13.92
N PHE A 99 -3.63 17.81 -14.73
CA PHE A 99 -3.72 17.60 -16.18
C PHE A 99 -3.04 16.30 -16.55
N PHE A 100 -3.72 15.43 -17.28
CA PHE A 100 -3.11 14.24 -17.85
C PHE A 100 -2.30 14.61 -19.11
N GLN A 101 -1.06 14.13 -19.19
CA GLN A 101 -0.19 14.34 -20.34
C GLN A 101 -0.46 13.25 -21.38
N ASN A 102 -1.17 13.63 -22.44
CA ASN A 102 -1.61 12.69 -23.47
C ASN A 102 -0.47 12.11 -24.31
N ASP A 103 0.74 12.70 -24.32
CA ASP A 103 1.84 12.18 -25.14
C ASP A 103 2.71 11.18 -24.36
N PRO A 104 2.60 9.86 -24.61
CA PRO A 104 3.36 8.85 -23.88
C PRO A 104 4.86 8.88 -24.18
N TYR A 105 5.28 9.49 -25.29
CA TYR A 105 6.70 9.62 -25.65
C TYR A 105 7.45 10.65 -24.80
N SER A 106 6.71 11.49 -24.07
CA SER A 106 7.27 12.45 -23.11
C SER A 106 7.42 11.88 -21.70
N TRP A 107 6.91 10.66 -21.44
CA TRP A 107 6.90 10.08 -20.10
C TRP A 107 8.26 9.51 -19.69
N ARG A 108 8.56 9.60 -18.39
CA ARG A 108 9.72 9.00 -17.73
C ARG A 108 9.32 7.65 -17.15
N VAL A 109 9.44 6.61 -17.96
CA VAL A 109 8.99 5.25 -17.65
C VAL A 109 10.12 4.24 -17.82
N THR A 110 9.85 2.96 -17.52
CA THR A 110 10.82 1.88 -17.75
C THR A 110 10.99 1.60 -19.24
N LYS A 111 12.13 1.01 -19.62
CA LYS A 111 12.40 0.57 -20.99
C LYS A 111 11.34 -0.41 -21.48
N GLU A 112 10.96 -1.38 -20.65
CA GLU A 112 9.85 -2.31 -20.95
C GLU A 112 8.55 -1.57 -21.34
N LEU A 113 8.22 -0.48 -20.65
CA LEU A 113 7.01 0.28 -20.96
C LEU A 113 7.18 1.11 -22.25
N GLN A 114 8.37 1.66 -22.51
CA GLN A 114 8.66 2.34 -23.79
C GLN A 114 8.54 1.38 -24.98
N ASP A 115 9.08 0.17 -24.86
CA ASP A 115 9.02 -0.86 -25.90
C ASP A 115 7.56 -1.21 -26.21
N ARG A 116 6.73 -1.45 -25.19
CA ARG A 116 5.28 -1.69 -25.37
C ARG A 116 4.54 -0.52 -26.01
N ILE A 117 4.86 0.72 -25.63
CA ILE A 117 4.26 1.92 -26.26
C ILE A 117 4.63 1.98 -27.75
N ALA A 118 5.87 1.66 -28.10
CA ALA A 118 6.32 1.62 -29.48
C ALA A 118 5.63 0.49 -30.28
N GLU A 119 5.48 -0.69 -29.69
CA GLU A 119 4.74 -1.83 -30.27
C GLU A 119 3.27 -1.48 -30.52
N GLU A 120 2.55 -0.94 -29.52
CA GLU A 120 1.15 -0.51 -29.68
C GLU A 120 1.04 0.59 -30.76
N THR A 121 1.99 1.51 -30.83
CA THR A 121 2.00 2.56 -31.85
C THR A 121 2.17 1.98 -33.26
N ALA A 122 3.04 1.00 -33.42
CA ALA A 122 3.23 0.28 -34.67
C ALA A 122 1.99 -0.54 -35.07
N GLN A 123 1.34 -1.20 -34.10
CA GLN A 123 0.07 -1.92 -34.33
C GLN A 123 -1.07 -1.00 -34.78
N LEU A 124 -1.05 0.26 -34.35
CA LEU A 124 -1.97 1.30 -34.80
C LEU A 124 -1.61 1.88 -36.19
N GLY A 125 -0.63 1.32 -36.89
CA GLY A 125 -0.17 1.77 -38.21
C GLY A 125 0.57 3.11 -38.18
N LYS A 126 1.08 3.53 -37.02
CA LYS A 126 1.84 4.77 -36.86
C LYS A 126 3.32 4.47 -36.69
N ALA A 127 4.18 5.33 -37.24
CA ALA A 127 5.61 5.22 -37.02
C ALA A 127 5.97 5.54 -35.55
N PRO A 128 6.73 4.68 -34.86
CA PRO A 128 7.22 4.98 -33.51
C PRO A 128 8.07 6.25 -33.50
N ARG A 129 7.87 7.11 -32.51
CA ARG A 129 8.66 8.32 -32.29
C ARG A 129 9.81 8.04 -31.33
N THR A 130 10.79 8.93 -31.30
CA THR A 130 11.85 8.89 -30.28
C THR A 130 11.30 9.40 -28.94
N PHE A 131 11.59 8.66 -27.86
CA PHE A 131 11.24 9.09 -26.50
C PHE A 131 12.10 10.26 -26.05
N THR A 132 11.50 11.23 -25.34
CA THR A 132 12.21 12.38 -24.79
C THR A 132 13.18 12.00 -23.68
N HIS A 133 12.89 10.92 -22.96
CA HIS A 133 13.67 10.45 -21.83
C HIS A 133 14.13 9.02 -22.07
N GLN A 134 15.36 8.71 -21.66
CA GLN A 134 15.84 7.34 -21.65
C GLN A 134 15.03 6.51 -20.65
N GLY A 135 14.57 5.33 -21.07
CA GLY A 135 13.83 4.42 -20.21
C GLY A 135 14.69 3.90 -19.05
N TYR A 136 14.10 3.85 -17.85
CA TYR A 136 14.74 3.20 -16.71
C TYR A 136 14.88 1.69 -16.95
N ALA A 137 15.98 1.09 -16.49
CA ALA A 137 16.23 -0.34 -16.68
C ALA A 137 15.08 -1.21 -16.13
N ASP A 138 14.60 -0.90 -14.93
CA ASP A 138 13.49 -1.60 -14.30
C ASP A 138 12.70 -0.65 -13.36
N LYS A 139 11.66 -1.21 -12.73
CA LYS A 139 10.84 -0.48 -11.74
C LYS A 139 11.67 -0.02 -10.53
N LYS A 140 12.69 -0.77 -10.12
CA LYS A 140 13.52 -0.43 -8.96
C LYS A 140 14.37 0.81 -9.25
N ALA A 141 14.96 0.92 -10.43
CA ALA A 141 15.70 2.08 -10.89
C ALA A 141 14.81 3.33 -10.97
N LEU A 142 13.57 3.18 -11.48
CA LEU A 142 12.59 4.27 -11.46
C LEU A 142 12.26 4.70 -10.02
N ASP A 143 11.98 3.74 -9.13
CA ASP A 143 11.64 4.02 -7.74
C ASP A 143 12.81 4.65 -6.97
N TYR A 144 14.05 4.24 -7.28
CA TYR A 144 15.26 4.84 -6.74
C TYR A 144 15.41 6.30 -7.16
N ALA A 145 15.24 6.59 -8.46
CA ALA A 145 15.29 7.95 -8.99
C ALA A 145 14.16 8.84 -8.44
N PHE A 146 12.95 8.28 -8.31
CA PHE A 146 11.83 8.95 -7.65
C PHE A 146 12.16 9.23 -6.17
N GLY A 147 12.74 8.28 -5.45
CA GLY A 147 13.14 8.44 -4.05
C GLY A 147 14.19 9.54 -3.85
N HIS A 148 15.12 9.68 -4.79
CA HIS A 148 16.12 10.77 -4.77
C HIS A 148 15.51 12.14 -5.04
N SER A 149 14.59 12.23 -6.01
CA SER A 149 13.94 13.50 -6.36
C SER A 149 12.87 13.94 -5.36
N VAL A 150 12.18 12.99 -4.73
CA VAL A 150 11.10 13.26 -3.78
C VAL A 150 11.28 12.44 -2.47
N PRO A 151 12.32 12.72 -1.65
CA PRO A 151 12.69 11.90 -0.49
C PRO A 151 11.56 11.70 0.53
N ALA A 152 10.71 12.71 0.72
CA ALA A 152 9.59 12.65 1.66
C ALA A 152 8.58 11.52 1.36
N TYR A 153 8.57 11.04 0.11
CA TYR A 153 7.66 10.02 -0.41
C TYR A 153 8.37 8.78 -0.96
N ALA A 154 9.68 8.65 -0.76
CA ALA A 154 10.48 7.52 -1.25
C ALA A 154 9.92 6.15 -0.80
N CYS A 155 9.46 6.04 0.45
CA CYS A 155 8.92 4.79 0.99
C CYS A 155 7.48 4.52 0.48
N GLY A 156 7.29 3.44 -0.30
CA GLY A 156 5.97 3.01 -0.82
C GLY A 156 4.94 2.67 0.26
N LYS A 157 5.39 2.19 1.41
CA LYS A 157 4.60 2.04 2.64
C LYS A 157 5.28 2.82 3.76
N LYS A 158 4.77 4.02 4.08
CA LYS A 158 4.96 4.57 5.44
C LYS A 158 4.07 3.75 6.38
N GLY A 159 4.48 2.53 6.69
CA GLY A 159 4.15 1.99 8.01
C GLY A 159 4.66 3.01 9.02
N ARG A 160 3.83 3.39 9.99
CA ARG A 160 4.13 4.23 11.16
C ARG A 160 5.64 4.15 11.46
N ARG A 161 6.44 5.12 10.99
CA ARG A 161 7.87 5.14 11.29
C ARG A 161 7.94 5.37 12.79
N LYS A 162 8.44 4.38 13.52
CA LYS A 162 9.01 4.59 14.84
C LYS A 162 9.95 5.79 14.71
N LEU A 163 9.72 6.77 15.57
CA LEU A 163 10.75 7.69 16.03
C LEU A 163 11.98 6.84 16.35
N ASN A 164 13.02 6.90 15.52
CA ASN A 164 14.41 6.47 15.76
C ASN A 164 15.11 6.34 14.40
N GLN A 165 15.37 7.46 13.74
CA GLN A 165 16.42 7.56 12.72
C GLN A 165 17.06 8.95 12.84
N ALA A 166 17.81 9.10 13.94
CA ALA A 166 18.83 10.12 14.12
C ALA A 166 20.00 9.39 14.78
N ARG A 167 20.68 8.54 14.00
CA ARG A 167 21.99 7.90 14.23
C ARG A 167 22.09 6.70 13.29
N GLN A 168 22.70 6.91 12.14
CA GLN A 168 23.57 5.96 11.42
C GLN A 168 23.78 6.52 10.01
N SER A 169 24.66 7.52 9.98
CA SER A 169 25.59 7.72 8.88
C SER A 169 26.72 6.69 9.03
N VAL A 170 27.28 6.30 7.88
CA VAL A 170 28.50 5.49 7.68
C VAL A 170 28.26 3.97 7.74
N GLU A 171 28.13 3.31 6.59
CA GLU A 171 29.25 2.64 5.89
C GLU A 171 28.77 1.95 4.59
N ASN A 172 29.45 2.21 3.48
CA ASN A 172 29.37 1.44 2.24
C ASN A 172 30.25 0.20 2.37
N THR A 173 29.76 -1.01 2.07
CA THR A 173 30.33 -1.94 1.05
C THR A 173 29.58 -3.27 0.98
N ALA A 174 29.70 -3.89 -0.20
CA ALA A 174 29.44 -5.28 -0.56
C ALA A 174 28.00 -5.66 -0.97
N GLU A 175 27.87 -5.90 -2.28
CA GLU A 175 26.91 -6.81 -2.89
C GLU A 175 26.92 -8.16 -2.16
N VAL A 176 25.82 -8.47 -1.50
CA VAL A 176 25.42 -9.85 -1.21
C VAL A 176 23.94 -9.91 -1.55
N GLN A 177 23.54 -10.92 -2.33
CA GLN A 177 22.15 -11.33 -2.47
C GLN A 177 21.62 -11.73 -1.09
N GLY A 178 21.22 -10.74 -0.30
CA GLY A 178 20.59 -10.94 1.00
C GLY A 178 19.17 -11.48 0.79
N PRO A 179 18.67 -12.31 1.72
CA PRO A 179 17.29 -12.77 1.70
C PRO A 179 16.35 -11.58 1.53
N THR A 180 15.30 -11.74 0.73
CA THR A 180 14.36 -10.64 0.47
C THR A 180 13.83 -10.12 1.80
N THR A 181 13.56 -8.81 1.92
CA THR A 181 13.18 -8.18 3.20
C THR A 181 11.98 -8.85 3.91
N ASP A 182 11.15 -9.59 3.16
CA ASP A 182 10.06 -10.38 3.72
C ASP A 182 10.51 -11.75 4.27
N GLU A 183 11.50 -12.43 3.68
CA GLU A 183 12.08 -13.69 4.21
C GLU A 183 12.74 -13.48 5.57
N THR A 184 13.56 -12.42 5.70
CA THR A 184 14.20 -12.07 6.98
C THR A 184 13.17 -11.77 8.05
N LYS A 185 12.05 -11.14 7.67
CA LYS A 185 10.97 -10.77 8.57
C LYS A 185 10.22 -12.00 9.09
N TRP A 186 9.87 -12.96 8.23
CA TRP A 186 9.15 -14.17 8.66
C TRP A 186 10.04 -15.09 9.50
N THR A 187 11.31 -15.22 9.12
CA THR A 187 12.30 -15.97 9.91
C THR A 187 12.48 -15.36 11.30
N SER A 188 12.62 -14.03 11.40
CA SER A 188 12.73 -13.33 12.69
C SER A 188 11.46 -13.48 13.54
N LYS A 189 10.27 -13.43 12.91
CA LYS A 189 9.01 -13.69 13.62
C LYS A 189 8.94 -15.11 14.18
N SER A 190 9.36 -16.11 13.40
CA SER A 190 9.43 -17.52 13.82
C SER A 190 10.35 -17.70 15.02
N GLN A 191 11.53 -17.11 15.00
CA GLN A 191 12.46 -17.17 16.14
C GLN A 191 11.86 -16.52 17.39
N LYS A 192 11.14 -15.41 17.23
CA LYS A 192 10.55 -14.68 18.35
C LYS A 192 9.40 -15.42 19.04
N ILE A 193 8.56 -16.15 18.30
CA ILE A 193 7.46 -16.92 18.90
C ILE A 193 7.95 -18.19 19.60
N THR A 194 9.16 -18.65 19.31
CA THR A 194 9.78 -19.82 19.95
C THR A 194 10.80 -19.42 21.01
N ALA A 195 10.99 -18.13 21.28
CA ALA A 195 11.90 -17.68 22.33
C ALA A 195 11.30 -17.96 23.72
N ASP A 196 12.13 -18.41 24.67
CA ASP A 196 11.66 -18.81 26.00
C ASP A 196 11.01 -17.67 26.78
N ASP A 197 11.44 -16.43 26.54
CA ASP A 197 10.95 -15.20 27.16
C ASP A 197 9.69 -14.63 26.49
N VAL A 198 9.17 -15.28 25.45
CA VAL A 198 8.01 -14.75 24.74
C VAL A 198 6.76 -14.85 25.60
N ARG A 199 6.17 -13.68 25.90
CA ARG A 199 4.90 -13.58 26.61
C ARG A 199 3.77 -14.23 25.85
N PHE A 200 2.89 -14.92 26.57
CA PHE A 200 1.76 -15.59 25.96
C PHE A 200 0.77 -14.61 25.30
N SER A 201 0.59 -13.41 25.85
CA SER A 201 -0.18 -12.31 25.21
C SER A 201 0.25 -12.02 23.78
N TYR A 202 1.56 -12.07 23.51
CA TYR A 202 2.11 -11.88 22.17
C TYR A 202 1.76 -13.07 21.27
N VAL A 203 1.97 -14.30 21.75
CA VAL A 203 1.66 -15.53 20.98
C VAL A 203 0.17 -15.59 20.63
N ALA A 204 -0.71 -15.39 21.61
CA ALA A 204 -2.16 -15.38 21.42
C ALA A 204 -2.59 -14.29 20.42
N ARG A 205 -2.01 -13.08 20.51
CA ARG A 205 -2.30 -12.00 19.56
C ARG A 205 -1.97 -12.39 18.13
N GLU A 206 -0.78 -12.94 17.92
CA GLU A 206 -0.32 -13.36 16.59
C GLU A 206 -1.20 -14.50 16.06
N TYR A 207 -1.59 -15.45 16.91
CA TYR A 207 -2.49 -16.54 16.56
C TYR A 207 -3.83 -16.03 16.02
N TYR A 208 -4.53 -15.19 16.78
CA TYR A 208 -5.82 -14.61 16.35
C TYR A 208 -5.68 -13.66 15.16
N ARG A 209 -4.49 -13.09 14.92
CA ARG A 209 -4.25 -12.28 13.72
C ARG A 209 -4.21 -13.11 12.44
N TYR A 210 -3.75 -14.35 12.53
CA TYR A 210 -3.43 -15.19 11.38
C TYR A 210 -4.24 -16.49 11.30
N ILE A 211 -5.21 -16.70 12.19
CA ILE A 211 -5.99 -17.94 12.23
C ILE A 211 -6.72 -18.21 10.91
N ASP A 212 -7.19 -17.18 10.22
CA ASP A 212 -7.85 -17.32 8.92
C ASP A 212 -6.85 -17.64 7.80
N ASP A 213 -5.67 -16.97 7.81
CA ASP A 213 -4.56 -17.30 6.90
C ASP A 213 -4.08 -18.75 7.09
N MET A 214 -4.02 -19.24 8.33
CA MET A 214 -3.67 -20.63 8.66
C MET A 214 -4.70 -21.63 8.12
N LYS A 215 -6.00 -21.31 8.21
CA LYS A 215 -7.06 -22.14 7.61
C LYS A 215 -6.93 -22.17 6.09
N THR A 216 -6.75 -21.01 5.46
CA THR A 216 -6.55 -20.92 4.01
C THR A 216 -5.35 -21.75 3.55
N ALA A 217 -4.24 -21.73 4.29
CA ALA A 217 -3.06 -22.53 3.99
C ALA A 217 -3.31 -24.05 4.08
N GLY A 218 -4.20 -24.49 4.98
CA GLY A 218 -4.56 -25.91 5.14
C GLY A 218 -5.62 -26.41 4.16
N GLU A 219 -6.49 -25.53 3.67
CA GLU A 219 -7.63 -25.89 2.81
C GLU A 219 -7.30 -25.79 1.30
N PHE A 220 -6.40 -24.88 0.90
CA PHE A 220 -6.12 -24.61 -0.52
C PHE A 220 -4.64 -24.81 -0.83
N SER A 221 -4.32 -25.58 -1.87
CA SER A 221 -2.93 -25.80 -2.32
C SER A 221 -2.31 -24.59 -3.03
N ASP A 222 -3.13 -23.68 -3.57
CA ASP A 222 -2.70 -22.45 -4.23
C ASP A 222 -2.99 -21.20 -3.38
N HIS A 223 -2.58 -21.26 -2.11
CA HIS A 223 -2.83 -20.21 -1.11
C HIS A 223 -1.91 -18.98 -1.27
N GLY A 224 -0.91 -19.01 -2.16
CA GLY A 224 -0.02 -17.87 -2.44
C GLY A 224 0.93 -17.43 -1.30
N PHE A 225 1.14 -18.29 -0.30
CA PHE A 225 2.03 -18.01 0.84
C PHE A 225 3.43 -18.56 0.58
N SER A 226 4.47 -17.85 1.02
CA SER A 226 5.84 -18.34 0.91
C SER A 226 6.12 -19.47 1.90
N SER A 227 7.15 -20.28 1.62
CA SER A 227 7.58 -21.38 2.51
C SER A 227 7.86 -20.88 3.94
N HIS A 228 8.51 -19.73 4.10
CA HIS A 228 8.78 -19.15 5.43
C HIS A 228 7.51 -18.70 6.18
N GLN A 229 6.46 -18.28 5.45
CA GLN A 229 5.17 -17.96 6.05
C GLN A 229 4.48 -19.22 6.56
N LEU A 230 4.49 -20.29 5.77
CA LEU A 230 3.93 -21.58 6.17
C LEU A 230 4.65 -22.13 7.41
N THR A 231 5.99 -22.13 7.42
CA THR A 231 6.76 -22.54 8.60
C THR A 231 6.43 -21.69 9.84
N TYR A 232 6.22 -20.39 9.66
CA TYR A 232 5.81 -19.52 10.77
C TYR A 232 4.41 -19.89 11.29
N PHE A 233 3.45 -20.13 10.40
CA PHE A 233 2.09 -20.52 10.74
C PHE A 233 2.04 -21.85 11.51
N GLU A 234 2.74 -22.86 11.04
CA GLU A 234 2.84 -24.16 11.71
C GLU A 234 3.41 -24.03 13.13
N ARG A 235 4.51 -23.28 13.27
CA ARG A 235 5.14 -23.03 14.58
C ARG A 235 4.24 -22.23 15.51
N LEU A 236 3.57 -21.20 15.01
CA LEU A 236 2.66 -20.38 15.79
C LEU A 236 1.48 -21.21 16.31
N TYR A 237 0.90 -22.05 15.45
CA TYR A 237 -0.17 -22.96 15.84
C TYR A 237 0.31 -23.95 16.92
N ALA A 238 1.47 -24.58 16.73
CA ALA A 238 2.03 -25.53 17.69
C ALA A 238 2.26 -24.90 19.07
N VAL A 239 2.95 -23.75 19.13
CA VAL A 239 3.25 -23.05 20.39
C VAL A 239 1.97 -22.58 21.08
N PHE A 240 1.00 -22.05 20.33
CA PHE A 240 -0.28 -21.63 20.91
C PHE A 240 -1.06 -22.82 21.49
N MET A 241 -1.14 -23.92 20.76
CA MET A 241 -1.88 -25.12 21.20
C MET A 241 -1.20 -25.83 22.36
N GLU A 242 0.14 -25.82 22.42
CA GLU A 242 0.91 -26.31 23.56
C GLU A 242 0.57 -25.51 24.82
N ARG A 243 0.69 -24.17 24.77
CA ARG A 243 0.38 -23.29 25.90
C ARG A 243 -1.09 -23.34 26.31
N ARG A 244 -2.00 -23.64 25.37
CA ARG A 244 -3.42 -23.88 25.67
C ARG A 244 -3.65 -25.16 26.44
N LYS A 245 -2.91 -26.23 26.12
CA LYS A 245 -3.01 -27.51 26.83
C LYS A 245 -2.30 -27.47 28.18
N ARG A 246 -1.20 -26.71 28.28
CA ARG A 246 -0.35 -26.59 29.47
C ARG A 246 0.01 -25.12 29.68
N PRO A 247 -0.85 -24.35 30.36
CA PRO A 247 -0.53 -22.96 30.72
C PRO A 247 0.72 -22.92 31.58
N HIS A 248 1.67 -22.03 31.29
CA HIS A 248 2.94 -21.95 32.02
C HIS A 248 2.86 -21.02 33.24
N SER A 249 1.79 -20.24 33.36
CA SER A 249 1.58 -19.28 34.45
C SER A 249 0.09 -19.07 34.75
N GLU A 250 -0.22 -18.53 35.93
CA GLU A 250 -1.58 -18.08 36.26
C GLU A 250 -2.06 -16.97 35.33
N ASP A 251 -1.15 -16.14 34.84
CA ASP A 251 -1.47 -15.06 33.89
C ASP A 251 -1.90 -15.63 32.54
N ASP A 252 -1.32 -16.75 32.11
CA ASP A 252 -1.76 -17.46 30.90
C ASP A 252 -3.21 -17.96 31.08
N VAL A 253 -3.53 -18.54 32.24
CA VAL A 253 -4.88 -19.02 32.56
C VAL A 253 -5.89 -17.86 32.56
N LYS A 254 -5.56 -16.74 33.20
CA LYS A 254 -6.40 -15.53 33.19
C LYS A 254 -6.62 -15.00 31.77
N LEU A 255 -5.57 -15.03 30.95
CA LEU A 255 -5.67 -14.59 29.57
C LEU A 255 -6.56 -15.53 28.73
N PHE A 256 -6.47 -16.84 28.93
CA PHE A 256 -7.37 -17.79 28.27
C PHE A 256 -8.83 -17.59 28.62
N ASN A 257 -9.14 -17.38 29.90
CA ASN A 257 -10.52 -17.09 30.34
C ASN A 257 -11.04 -15.82 29.65
N LYS A 258 -10.22 -14.77 29.61
CA LYS A 258 -10.58 -13.52 28.93
C LYS A 258 -10.81 -13.67 27.43
N ILE A 259 -10.01 -14.52 26.77
CA ILE A 259 -10.21 -14.86 25.36
C ILE A 259 -11.52 -15.63 25.18
N ALA A 260 -11.84 -16.57 26.07
CA ALA A 260 -13.10 -17.31 26.04
C ALA A 260 -14.30 -16.38 26.22
N ASP A 261 -14.23 -15.41 27.14
CA ASP A 261 -15.26 -14.39 27.31
C ASP A 261 -15.48 -13.59 26.02
N TRP A 262 -14.41 -13.18 25.34
CA TRP A 262 -14.52 -12.45 24.06
C TRP A 262 -15.10 -13.29 22.93
N LEU A 263 -14.81 -14.59 22.90
CA LEU A 263 -15.44 -15.51 21.95
C LEU A 263 -16.95 -15.63 22.25
N ASN A 264 -17.34 -15.70 23.52
CA ASN A 264 -18.75 -15.73 23.94
C ASN A 264 -19.47 -14.41 23.62
N GLU A 265 -18.75 -13.28 23.64
CA GLU A 265 -19.23 -11.96 23.18
C GLU A 265 -19.32 -11.84 21.64
N ASN A 266 -19.05 -12.92 20.89
CA ASN A 266 -19.01 -12.92 19.41
C ASN A 266 -18.00 -11.93 18.80
N LYS A 267 -16.89 -11.64 19.48
CA LYS A 267 -15.83 -10.82 18.89
C LYS A 267 -15.14 -11.57 17.75
N SER A 268 -14.87 -10.83 16.67
CA SER A 268 -14.09 -11.35 15.55
C SER A 268 -12.64 -11.62 15.96
N ASN A 269 -11.96 -12.49 15.21
CA ASN A 269 -10.54 -12.81 15.40
C ASN A 269 -9.67 -11.54 15.41
N LEU A 270 -9.97 -10.58 14.54
CA LEU A 270 -9.25 -9.31 14.45
C LEU A 270 -9.47 -8.44 15.70
N GLU A 271 -10.69 -8.38 16.23
CA GLU A 271 -10.99 -7.65 17.46
C GLU A 271 -10.29 -8.27 18.66
N ILE A 272 -10.30 -9.60 18.79
CA ILE A 272 -9.56 -10.33 19.83
C ILE A 272 -8.06 -10.01 19.73
N SER A 273 -7.49 -10.05 18.52
CA SER A 273 -6.07 -9.67 18.30
C SER A 273 -5.79 -8.22 18.72
N ASN A 274 -6.69 -7.29 18.43
CA ASN A 274 -6.52 -5.89 18.83
C ASN A 274 -6.55 -5.72 20.35
N GLU A 275 -7.47 -6.37 21.05
CA GLU A 275 -7.54 -6.32 22.52
C GLU A 275 -6.33 -6.96 23.19
N LEU A 276 -5.85 -8.10 22.68
CA LEU A 276 -4.59 -8.72 23.11
C LEU A 276 -3.39 -7.78 22.88
N GLY A 277 -3.40 -7.04 21.78
CA GLY A 277 -2.42 -5.99 21.50
C GLY A 277 -2.41 -4.87 22.51
N ARG A 278 -3.59 -4.43 22.99
CA ARG A 278 -3.71 -3.42 24.05
C ARG A 278 -3.22 -3.95 25.39
N LEU A 279 -3.56 -5.19 25.74
CA LEU A 279 -3.07 -5.84 26.96
C LEU A 279 -1.55 -6.00 26.96
N ASP A 280 -0.97 -6.46 25.85
CA ASP A 280 0.49 -6.59 25.72
C ASP A 280 1.22 -5.24 25.88
N GLN A 281 0.62 -4.14 25.41
CA GLN A 281 1.16 -2.80 25.61
C GLN A 281 1.00 -2.29 27.04
N LYS A 282 -0.12 -2.60 27.70
CA LYS A 282 -0.36 -2.21 29.10
C LYS A 282 0.63 -2.91 30.03
N ILE A 283 0.80 -4.22 29.89
CA ILE A 283 1.78 -5.01 30.68
C ILE A 283 3.22 -4.51 30.45
N LYS A 284 3.56 -4.06 29.24
CA LYS A 284 4.88 -3.44 28.96
C LYS A 284 5.10 -2.11 29.68
N LYS A 285 4.05 -1.33 29.89
CA LYS A 285 4.14 -0.05 30.62
C LYS A 285 4.22 -0.29 32.12
N ASP A 286 3.35 -1.14 32.64
CA ASP A 286 3.26 -1.41 34.07
C ASP A 286 4.55 -2.07 34.60
N GLY A 287 5.18 -2.96 33.81
CA GLY A 287 6.47 -3.56 34.16
C GLY A 287 7.69 -2.64 34.03
N SER A 288 7.55 -1.45 33.42
CA SER A 288 8.63 -0.46 33.30
C SER A 288 8.58 0.63 34.39
N GLU A 289 7.49 0.68 35.16
CA GLU A 289 7.32 1.61 36.28
C GLU A 289 7.73 0.99 37.61
N THR A 290 7.79 -0.34 37.71
CA THR A 290 8.25 -1.08 38.91
C THR A 290 9.78 -1.25 39.01
N GLU A 291 10.54 -0.87 37.98
CA GLU A 291 12.02 -0.88 37.97
C GLU A 291 12.65 0.52 38.17
N LYS A 292 11.87 1.50 38.67
CA LYS A 292 12.36 2.83 39.09
C LYS A 292 12.10 3.05 40.57
#